data_AF-A0A9W5ITR8-F1
#
_entry.id   AF-A0A9W5ITR8-F1
#
_cell.length_a   1.000
_cell.length_b   1.000
_cell.length_c   1.000
_cell.angle_alpha   90.00
_cell.angle_beta   90.00
_cell.angle_gamma   90.00
#
_symmetry.space_group_name_H-M   'P 1'
#
loop_
_entity.id
_entity.type
_entity.pdbx_description
1 polymer ?
#
loop_
_entity_poly.entity_id
_entity_poly.type
_entity_poly.pdbx_seq_one_letter_code
_entity_poly.pdbx_strand_id
1 'polypeptide(L)'
;MSGIYLPRLFPPHIAKRGLLYFQQGKVRDIQKTSAGRYRAQVCGSENYWVWQKLDSDLYIKDGFCDCPYGGACKHMAALWYAVHAQTPDGQPDEIDAMIFAAR
;
A
#
# COMPACT_ATOMS: atom_id res chain seq x y z
N MET A 1 -1.98 0.36 -20.63
CA MET A 1 -1.74 1.47 -19.67
C MET A 1 -0.80 0.93 -18.61
N SER A 2 0.43 1.42 -18.51
CA SER A 2 1.44 0.89 -17.58
C SER A 2 1.16 1.36 -16.16
N GLY A 3 0.56 0.49 -15.34
CA GLY A 3 0.60 0.64 -13.89
C GLY A 3 1.96 0.21 -13.33
N ILE A 4 2.40 0.81 -12.24
CA ILE A 4 3.64 0.46 -11.56
C ILE A 4 3.29 -0.48 -10.40
N TYR A 5 3.76 -1.73 -10.48
CA TYR A 5 3.62 -2.72 -9.41
C TYR A 5 4.35 -2.26 -8.14
N LEU A 6 3.80 -2.57 -6.96
CA LEU A 6 4.36 -2.21 -5.65
C LEU A 6 5.90 -2.41 -5.52
N PRO A 7 6.53 -3.51 -6.03
CA PRO A 7 7.97 -3.73 -5.99
C PRO A 7 8.82 -2.68 -6.70
N ARG A 8 8.27 -1.96 -7.68
CA ARG A 8 9.00 -0.90 -8.39
C ARG A 8 8.84 0.48 -7.75
N LEU A 9 7.73 0.72 -7.06
CA LEU A 9 7.47 2.02 -6.44
C LEU A 9 8.16 2.17 -5.07
N PHE A 10 8.24 1.07 -4.31
CA PHE A 10 8.82 1.07 -2.97
C PHE A 10 10.11 0.25 -2.95
N PRO A 11 11.22 0.78 -2.40
CA PRO A 11 12.37 -0.04 -2.07
C PRO A 11 11.94 -1.25 -1.22
N PRO A 12 12.55 -2.45 -1.38
CA PRO A 12 12.10 -3.67 -0.72
C PRO A 12 11.92 -3.53 0.80
N HIS A 13 12.82 -2.80 1.47
CA HIS A 13 12.73 -2.55 2.90
C HIS A 13 11.54 -1.65 3.29
N ILE A 14 11.12 -0.71 2.43
CA ILE A 14 9.94 0.12 2.65
C ILE A 14 8.68 -0.71 2.46
N ALA A 15 8.61 -1.51 1.40
CA ALA A 15 7.48 -2.41 1.14
C ALA A 15 7.27 -3.38 2.32
N LYS A 16 8.36 -3.99 2.82
CA LYS A 16 8.33 -4.86 4.00
C LYS A 16 7.80 -4.15 5.25
N ARG A 17 8.21 -2.91 5.51
CA ARG A 17 7.65 -2.13 6.64
C ARG A 17 6.18 -1.77 6.44
N GLY A 18 5.76 -1.49 5.21
CA GLY A 18 4.35 -1.25 4.88
C GLY A 18 3.49 -2.47 5.19
N LEU A 19 3.95 -3.67 4.77
CA LEU A 19 3.28 -4.92 5.07
C LEU A 19 3.16 -5.15 6.59
N LEU A 20 4.24 -4.93 7.34
CA LEU A 20 4.22 -5.03 8.80
C LEU A 20 3.20 -4.08 9.43
N TYR A 21 3.09 -2.84 8.94
CA TYR A 21 2.12 -1.87 9.46
C TYR A 21 0.68 -2.31 9.19
N PHE A 22 0.41 -2.84 8.00
CA PHE A 22 -0.88 -3.43 7.67
C PHE A 22 -1.22 -4.62 8.59
N GLN A 23 -0.30 -5.58 8.73
CA GLN A 23 -0.47 -6.77 9.59
C GLN A 23 -0.66 -6.42 11.07
N GLN A 24 -0.03 -5.34 11.54
CA GLN A 24 -0.20 -4.81 12.90
C GLN A 24 -1.51 -4.03 13.09
N GLY A 25 -2.37 -3.95 12.06
CA GLY A 25 -3.61 -3.19 12.11
C GLY A 25 -3.41 -1.68 12.23
N LYS A 26 -2.27 -1.13 11.78
CA LYS A 26 -1.98 0.32 11.90
C LYS A 26 -2.72 1.18 10.88
N VAL A 27 -3.38 0.57 9.90
CA VAL A 27 -4.22 1.27 8.92
C VAL A 27 -5.64 1.34 9.47
N ARG A 28 -6.17 2.55 9.64
CA ARG A 28 -7.48 2.87 10.22
C ARG A 28 -8.28 3.75 9.27
N ASP A 29 -9.60 3.76 9.45
CA ASP A 29 -10.54 4.65 8.75
C ASP A 29 -10.37 4.65 7.23
N ILE A 30 -10.28 3.45 6.64
CA ILE A 30 -10.11 3.30 5.19
C ILE A 30 -11.41 3.72 4.50
N GLN A 31 -11.30 4.71 3.62
CA GLN A 31 -12.41 5.28 2.88
C GLN A 31 -12.11 5.27 1.39
N LYS A 32 -13.03 4.73 0.59
CA LYS A 32 -13.02 4.91 -0.86
C LYS A 32 -13.76 6.21 -1.18
N THR A 33 -13.02 7.25 -1.56
CA THR A 33 -13.59 8.59 -1.77
C THR A 33 -14.16 8.79 -3.17
N SER A 34 -13.69 8.02 -4.15
CA SER A 34 -14.20 7.95 -5.52
C SER A 34 -13.60 6.74 -6.24
N ALA A 35 -13.92 6.54 -7.52
CA ALA A 35 -13.35 5.45 -8.32
C ALA A 35 -11.81 5.48 -8.28
N GLY A 36 -11.23 4.39 -7.76
CA GLY A 36 -9.79 4.24 -7.58
C GLY A 36 -9.14 5.13 -6.51
N ARG A 37 -9.86 6.00 -5.80
CA ARG A 37 -9.26 6.86 -4.77
C ARG A 37 -9.56 6.36 -3.37
N TYR A 38 -8.50 6.21 -2.59
CA TYR A 38 -8.54 5.71 -1.22
C TYR A 38 -7.87 6.71 -0.30
N ARG A 39 -8.42 6.85 0.91
CA ARG A 39 -7.84 7.62 2.01
C ARG A 39 -7.87 6.77 3.27
N ALA A 40 -6.86 6.89 4.12
CA ALA A 40 -6.84 6.27 5.44
C ALA A 40 -5.98 7.07 6.40
N GLN A 41 -6.16 6.81 7.70
CA GLN A 41 -5.21 7.18 8.73
C GLN A 41 -4.26 6.00 8.97
N VAL A 42 -2.96 6.25 9.05
CA VAL A 42 -1.96 5.23 9.35
C VAL A 42 -1.16 5.62 10.57
N CYS A 43 -1.22 4.80 11.62
CA CYS A 43 -0.51 5.02 12.87
C CYS A 43 1.00 4.78 12.70
N GLY A 44 1.81 5.75 13.14
CA GLY A 44 3.27 5.69 13.17
C GLY A 44 3.80 6.21 14.51
N SER A 45 4.74 7.16 14.46
CA SER A 45 5.07 8.01 15.61
C SER A 45 3.89 8.91 16.00
N GLU A 46 3.09 9.28 15.00
CA GLU A 46 1.83 10.01 15.11
C GLU A 46 0.85 9.39 14.11
N ASN A 47 -0.37 9.91 14.06
CA ASN A 47 -1.34 9.51 13.05
C ASN A 47 -1.13 10.32 11.78
N TYR A 48 -0.84 9.63 10.68
CA TYR A 48 -0.58 10.25 9.37
C TYR A 48 -1.77 10.04 8.43
N TRP A 49 -2.15 11.08 7.69
CA TRP A 49 -3.11 10.96 6.61
C TRP A 49 -2.43 10.50 5.33
N VAL A 50 -2.99 9.46 4.73
CA VAL A 50 -2.52 8.90 3.47
C VAL A 50 -3.68 8.91 2.48
N TRP A 51 -3.43 9.37 1.26
CA TRP A 51 -4.35 9.15 0.15
C TRP A 51 -3.62 8.62 -1.06
N GLN A 52 -4.28 7.76 -1.83
CA GLN A 52 -3.72 7.14 -3.02
C GLN A 52 -4.80 7.01 -4.10
N LYS A 53 -4.38 7.23 -5.35
CA LYS A 53 -5.15 6.93 -6.55
C LYS A 53 -4.58 5.66 -7.18
N LEU A 54 -5.40 4.63 -7.24
CA LEU A 54 -5.14 3.36 -7.89
C LEU A 54 -5.86 3.29 -9.24
N ASP A 55 -5.31 2.55 -10.20
CA ASP A 55 -6.04 2.17 -11.42
C ASP A 55 -6.89 0.90 -11.20
N SER A 56 -7.47 0.36 -12.27
CA SER A 56 -8.33 -0.83 -12.24
C SER A 56 -7.61 -2.07 -11.74
N ASP A 57 -6.30 -2.15 -12.00
CA ASP A 57 -5.44 -3.28 -11.62
C ASP A 57 -4.75 -3.00 -10.27
N LEU A 58 -5.27 -2.00 -9.54
CA LEU A 58 -4.82 -1.56 -8.23
C LEU A 58 -3.36 -1.06 -8.19
N TYR A 59 -2.82 -0.59 -9.33
CA TYR A 59 -1.53 0.07 -9.37
C TYR A 59 -1.62 1.53 -8.93
N ILE A 60 -0.64 1.98 -8.14
CA ILE A 60 -0.57 3.36 -7.69
C ILE A 60 -0.23 4.26 -8.88
N LYS A 61 -1.12 5.22 -9.18
CA LYS A 61 -0.91 6.29 -10.16
C LYS A 61 -0.43 7.57 -9.51
N ASP A 62 -0.92 7.85 -8.32
CA ASP A 62 -0.62 9.06 -7.57
C ASP A 62 -0.94 8.83 -6.09
N GLY A 63 -0.35 9.63 -5.22
CA GLY A 63 -0.61 9.55 -3.80
C GLY A 63 0.28 10.46 -2.98
N PHE A 64 -0.12 10.63 -1.73
CA PHE A 64 0.58 11.47 -0.78
C PHE A 64 0.41 10.92 0.63
N CYS A 65 1.43 11.17 1.44
CA CYS A 65 1.41 10.96 2.87
C CYS A 65 2.03 12.19 3.53
N ASP A 66 1.37 12.71 4.55
CA ASP A 66 1.81 13.86 5.35
C ASP A 66 2.94 13.52 6.34
N CYS A 67 3.46 12.29 6.33
CA CYS A 67 4.56 11.92 7.22
C CYS A 67 5.88 12.58 6.79
N PRO A 68 6.79 12.87 7.75
CA PRO A 68 8.04 13.60 7.48
C PRO A 68 9.01 12.87 6.55
N TYR A 69 8.81 11.57 6.31
CA TYR A 69 9.61 10.81 5.34
C TYR A 69 9.33 11.25 3.89
N GLY A 70 8.09 11.64 3.58
CA GLY A 70 7.66 12.01 2.23
C GLY A 70 7.79 10.89 1.19
N GLY A 71 7.43 11.20 -0.06
CA GLY A 71 7.59 10.28 -1.21
C GLY A 71 7.01 8.87 -0.98
N ALA A 72 7.70 7.85 -1.50
CA ALA A 72 7.31 6.45 -1.36
C ALA A 72 7.61 5.93 0.07
N CYS A 73 6.72 6.25 1.01
CA CYS A 73 6.87 5.89 2.43
C CYS A 73 6.14 4.59 2.80
N LYS A 74 6.48 4.04 3.97
CA LYS A 74 5.84 2.81 4.49
C LYS A 74 4.33 2.94 4.70
N HIS A 75 3.81 4.14 4.97
CA HIS A 75 2.38 4.35 5.21
C HIS A 75 1.56 4.22 3.92
N MET A 76 2.11 4.69 2.79
CA MET A 76 1.52 4.47 1.47
C MET A 76 1.50 2.99 1.11
N ALA A 77 2.61 2.28 1.32
CA ALA A 77 2.65 0.82 1.14
C ALA A 77 1.63 0.10 2.05
N ALA A 78 1.49 0.51 3.31
CA ALA A 78 0.53 -0.08 4.24
C ALA A 78 -0.93 0.10 3.79
N LEU A 79 -1.31 1.31 3.35
CA LEU A 79 -2.64 1.56 2.80
C LEU A 79 -2.87 0.74 1.52
N TRP A 80 -1.86 0.59 0.66
CA TRP A 80 -2.00 -0.23 -0.54
C TRP A 80 -2.31 -1.70 -0.19
N TYR A 81 -1.57 -2.31 0.74
CA TYR A 81 -1.86 -3.67 1.21
C TYR A 81 -3.28 -3.79 1.79
N ALA A 82 -3.71 -2.78 2.54
CA ALA A 82 -5.03 -2.79 3.14
C ALA A 82 -6.16 -2.70 2.10
N VAL A 83 -5.97 -1.97 1.01
CA VAL A 83 -6.93 -1.90 -0.11
C VAL A 83 -6.95 -3.21 -0.88
N HIS A 84 -5.78 -3.78 -1.18
CA HIS A 84 -5.66 -5.09 -1.84
C HIS A 84 -6.36 -6.18 -1.04
N ALA A 85 -6.17 -6.23 0.28
CA ALA A 85 -6.85 -7.21 1.13
C ALA A 85 -8.38 -7.06 1.19
N GLN A 86 -8.92 -5.87 0.89
CA GLN A 86 -10.36 -5.60 0.85
C GLN A 86 -11.00 -5.82 -0.53
N THR A 87 -10.20 -5.96 -1.58
CA THR A 87 -10.66 -6.16 -2.95
C THR A 87 -10.43 -7.62 -3.31
N PRO A 88 -11.47 -8.48 -3.26
CA PRO A 88 -11.31 -9.87 -3.62
C PRO A 88 -11.27 -10.00 -5.16
N ASP A 89 -10.16 -9.64 -5.78
CA ASP A 89 -9.84 -10.00 -7.16
C ASP A 89 -8.42 -10.55 -7.24
N GLY A 90 -8.34 -11.89 -7.18
CA GLY A 90 -7.41 -12.73 -7.94
C GLY A 90 -5.95 -12.85 -7.48
N GLN A 91 -5.67 -13.90 -6.69
CA GLN A 91 -4.39 -14.60 -6.47
C GLN A 91 -3.09 -13.79 -6.25
N PRO A 92 -2.23 -14.19 -5.28
CA PRO A 92 -0.89 -13.62 -5.17
C PRO A 92 -0.14 -13.81 -6.48
N ASP A 93 0.28 -12.70 -7.06
CA ASP A 93 1.35 -12.60 -8.02
C ASP A 93 2.53 -13.47 -7.59
N GLU A 94 2.98 -14.32 -8.52
CA GLU A 94 3.97 -15.39 -8.34
C GLU A 94 5.33 -14.96 -7.73
N ILE A 95 5.54 -13.65 -7.52
CA ILE A 95 6.70 -13.10 -6.81
C ILE A 95 6.68 -13.39 -5.30
N ASP A 96 5.52 -13.46 -4.65
CA ASP A 96 5.46 -13.78 -3.20
C ASP A 96 5.66 -15.29 -2.93
N ALA A 97 5.28 -16.15 -3.89
CA ALA A 97 5.54 -17.58 -3.80
C ALA A 97 7.04 -17.91 -3.93
N MET A 98 7.78 -17.18 -4.76
CA MET A 98 9.22 -17.37 -4.92
C MET A 98 10.04 -16.89 -3.70
N ILE A 99 9.58 -15.85 -3.00
CA ILE A 99 10.29 -15.33 -1.81
C ILE A 99 10.10 -16.27 -0.60
N PHE A 100 8.95 -16.92 -0.46
CA PHE A 100 8.70 -17.88 0.63
C PHE A 100 9.18 -19.31 0.36
N ALA A 101 9.27 -19.73 -0.90
CA ALA A 101 9.76 -21.07 -1.27
C ALA A 101 11.30 -21.21 -1.29
N ALA A 102 12.03 -20.10 -1.18
CA ALA A 102 13.50 -20.09 -1.17
C ALA A 102 14.12 -20.25 0.24
N ARG A 103 13.39 -20.83 1.20
CA ARG A 103 13.89 -21.15 2.54
C ARG A 103 13.78 -22.64 2.84
#